data_AF-A0A814B319-F1
#
_entry.id   AF-A0A814B319-F1
#
_cell.length_a   1.000
_cell.length_b   1.000
_cell.length_c   1.000
_cell.angle_alpha   90.00
_cell.angle_beta   90.00
_cell.angle_gamma   90.00
#
_symmetry.space_group_name_H-M   'P 1'
#
loop_
_entity.id
_entity.type
_entity.pdbx_description
1 polymer ?
#
loop_
_entity_poly.entity_id
_entity_poly.type
_entity_poly.pdbx_seq_one_letter_code
_entity_poly.pdbx_strand_id
1 'polypeptide(L)'
;QLCDHLLPVCLGSPPKTIENPYCGHDCKWYGMIELLGDLTPGNKSFVLPSIEYNWVNVSNRSCAIIEGCHKKSGERLLMRFHTFVHNIGRENFYPPVAAESPHLFEWSPCHAHFHFDGFALFNLYDMNHRLVSIGGKRGFCIEDSVQTIYGEHISCENKFDCSNQGIQPGWADLYPNVLDCQWLDITEIEREKWYIYEICSNVARKLHEASNTNDCKRFPVYVPDVPLDLEAPALKYDKVLKKRNITTEPELSPEPGEIENDNKNKSNVKIGKKFISILIALMTIKNNLIQS
;
A
#
# COMPACT_ATOMS: atom_id res chain seq x y z
N GLN A 1 -14.34 12.98 21.81
CA GLN A 1 -13.78 13.74 20.68
C GLN A 1 -13.38 12.72 19.63
N LEU A 2 -13.70 12.94 18.36
CA LEU A 2 -13.24 12.08 17.27
C LEU A 2 -11.73 12.32 17.07
N CYS A 3 -10.95 11.26 16.85
CA CYS A 3 -9.51 11.39 16.64
C CYS A 3 -9.23 12.10 15.30
N ASP A 4 -8.34 13.09 15.30
CA ASP A 4 -7.73 13.60 14.07
C ASP A 4 -6.48 12.77 13.79
N HIS A 5 -6.62 11.79 12.89
CA HIS A 5 -5.54 10.84 12.59
C HIS A 5 -4.33 11.50 11.92
N LEU A 6 -4.48 12.67 11.31
CA LEU A 6 -3.35 13.40 10.71
C LEU A 6 -2.66 14.33 11.72
N LEU A 7 -3.39 14.79 12.73
CA LEU A 7 -2.90 15.62 13.82
C LEU A 7 -3.36 15.06 15.18
N PRO A 8 -2.84 13.89 15.59
CA PRO A 8 -3.38 13.18 16.75
C PRO A 8 -3.16 13.94 18.05
N VAL A 9 -4.20 14.01 18.87
CA VAL A 9 -4.18 14.61 20.21
C VAL A 9 -4.71 13.60 21.23
N CYS A 10 -3.86 13.28 22.20
CA CYS A 10 -4.17 12.33 23.25
C CYS A 10 -4.74 13.07 24.46
N LEU A 11 -5.84 12.55 25.00
CA LEU A 11 -6.51 13.15 26.15
C LEU A 11 -5.76 12.79 27.45
N GLY A 12 -5.70 13.76 28.36
CA GLY A 12 -5.08 13.60 29.68
C GLY A 12 -3.55 13.55 29.63
N SER A 13 -2.94 13.17 30.76
CA SER A 13 -1.50 12.94 30.84
C SER A 13 -1.17 11.49 30.45
N PRO A 14 0.01 11.24 29.85
CA PRO A 14 0.44 9.89 29.54
C PRO A 14 0.54 9.04 30.82
N PRO A 15 0.21 7.73 30.77
CA PRO A 15 0.43 6.82 31.87
C PRO A 15 1.89 6.85 32.33
N LYS A 16 2.13 6.86 33.65
CA LYS A 16 3.48 6.93 34.24
C LYS A 16 4.37 5.73 33.89
N THR A 17 3.78 4.64 33.40
CA THR A 17 4.48 3.43 32.97
C THR A 17 5.07 3.55 31.56
N ILE A 18 4.68 4.57 30.78
CA ILE A 18 5.16 4.76 29.41
C ILE A 18 6.38 5.67 29.43
N GLU A 19 7.53 5.13 29.05
CA GLU A 19 8.76 5.90 28.84
C GLU A 19 8.73 6.60 27.48
N ASN A 20 9.11 7.89 27.48
CA ASN A 20 9.12 8.75 26.29
C ASN A 20 7.80 8.68 25.49
N PRO A 21 6.67 9.07 26.11
CA PRO A 21 5.36 8.91 25.52
C PRO A 21 5.16 9.83 24.32
N TYR A 22 4.44 9.35 23.32
CA TYR A 22 3.93 10.14 22.21
C TYR A 22 2.47 9.77 21.94
N CYS A 23 1.79 10.61 21.16
CA CYS A 23 0.43 10.35 20.74
C CYS A 23 0.42 9.63 19.39
N GLY A 24 -0.09 8.41 19.36
CA GLY A 24 -0.24 7.62 18.14
C GLY A 24 -1.36 8.15 17.25
N HIS A 25 -1.38 7.73 16.00
CA HIS A 25 -2.37 8.17 15.03
C HIS A 25 -3.82 7.76 15.38
N ASP A 26 -4.03 6.81 16.28
CA ASP A 26 -5.36 6.46 16.83
C ASP A 26 -5.72 7.26 18.11
N CYS A 27 -4.95 8.31 18.42
CA CYS A 27 -5.09 9.17 19.59
C CYS A 27 -4.93 8.47 20.95
N LYS A 28 -4.15 7.38 20.99
CA LYS A 28 -3.73 6.73 22.24
C LYS A 28 -2.26 7.01 22.56
N TRP A 29 -1.91 6.90 23.84
CA TRP A 29 -0.54 7.07 24.33
C TRP A 29 0.28 5.81 24.07
N TYR A 30 1.45 5.98 23.45
CA TYR A 30 2.41 4.89 23.17
C TYR A 30 3.81 5.26 23.63
N GLY A 31 4.64 4.23 23.85
CA GLY A 31 6.05 4.41 24.17
C GLY A 31 6.93 4.44 22.92
N MET A 32 7.97 5.27 22.90
CA MET A 32 8.86 5.41 21.74
C MET A 32 9.54 4.09 21.29
N ILE A 33 9.71 3.13 22.21
CA ILE A 33 10.40 1.85 21.94
C ILE A 33 9.45 0.68 21.70
N GLU A 34 8.14 0.94 21.64
CA GLU A 34 7.14 -0.09 21.39
C GLU A 34 7.33 -0.72 20.01
N LEU A 35 7.24 -2.05 19.96
CA LEU A 35 7.27 -2.77 18.69
C LEU A 35 5.88 -2.71 18.07
N LEU A 36 5.82 -2.30 16.81
CA LEU A 36 4.58 -2.16 16.07
C LEU A 36 4.63 -3.00 14.79
N GLY A 37 3.44 -3.31 14.26
CA GLY A 37 3.29 -3.71 12.87
C GLY A 37 3.66 -2.55 11.93
N ASP A 38 4.02 -2.88 10.70
CA ASP A 38 4.36 -1.92 9.64
C ASP A 38 3.74 -2.44 8.34
N LEU A 39 2.67 -1.79 7.89
CA LEU A 39 1.91 -2.22 6.73
C LEU A 39 2.50 -1.63 5.46
N THR A 40 2.76 -2.49 4.47
CA THR A 40 3.20 -2.02 3.16
C THR A 40 2.47 -2.76 2.04
N PRO A 41 2.03 -2.07 0.97
CA PRO A 41 1.42 -2.72 -0.17
C PRO A 41 2.36 -3.70 -0.88
N GLY A 42 1.80 -4.60 -1.67
CA GLY A 42 2.56 -5.53 -2.52
C GLY A 42 3.51 -4.82 -3.48
N ASN A 43 4.72 -5.37 -3.64
CA ASN A 43 5.66 -4.90 -4.66
C ASN A 43 5.17 -5.25 -6.07
N LYS A 44 5.74 -4.56 -7.06
CA LYS A 44 5.51 -4.78 -8.51
C LYS A 44 5.48 -6.24 -8.93
N SER A 45 6.38 -7.06 -8.38
CA SER A 45 6.53 -8.48 -8.68
C SER A 45 5.33 -9.34 -8.27
N PHE A 46 4.57 -8.92 -7.27
CA PHE A 46 3.33 -9.58 -6.84
C PHE A 46 2.13 -9.02 -7.61
N VAL A 47 2.10 -7.70 -7.79
CA VAL A 47 0.93 -6.98 -8.30
C VAL A 47 0.80 -7.12 -9.81
N LEU A 48 1.81 -6.75 -10.60
CA LEU A 48 1.65 -6.68 -12.06
C LEU A 48 1.31 -8.04 -12.72
N PRO A 49 1.90 -9.18 -12.30
CA PRO A 49 1.52 -10.48 -12.87
C PRO A 49 0.06 -10.89 -12.59
N SER A 50 -0.56 -10.32 -11.56
CA SER A 50 -1.97 -10.59 -11.23
C SER A 50 -2.97 -9.77 -12.06
N ILE A 51 -2.48 -8.77 -12.79
CA ILE A 51 -3.35 -7.86 -13.54
C ILE A 51 -4.01 -8.60 -14.71
N GLU A 52 -5.30 -8.38 -14.84
CA GLU A 52 -6.10 -8.85 -15.98
C GLU A 52 -7.13 -7.81 -16.40
N TYR A 53 -7.52 -7.89 -17.67
CA TYR A 53 -8.48 -6.97 -18.29
C TYR A 53 -9.65 -7.75 -18.86
N ASN A 54 -10.87 -7.35 -18.52
CA ASN A 54 -12.07 -7.92 -19.12
C ASN A 54 -13.24 -6.97 -19.07
N TRP A 55 -14.14 -7.13 -20.04
CA TRP A 55 -15.45 -6.52 -19.96
C TRP A 55 -16.34 -7.35 -19.04
N VAL A 56 -17.12 -6.65 -18.21
CA VAL A 56 -18.18 -7.25 -17.41
C VAL A 56 -19.43 -6.41 -17.51
N ASN A 57 -20.59 -7.03 -17.29
CA ASN A 57 -21.82 -6.30 -17.09
C ASN A 57 -22.07 -6.08 -15.59
N VAL A 58 -21.80 -4.88 -15.10
CA VAL A 58 -22.04 -4.51 -13.71
C VAL A 58 -23.52 -4.22 -13.52
N SER A 59 -24.27 -5.18 -12.95
CA SER A 59 -25.66 -4.97 -12.58
C SER A 59 -25.84 -3.83 -11.58
N ASN A 60 -26.95 -3.09 -11.67
CA ASN A 60 -27.35 -2.09 -10.67
C ASN A 60 -27.67 -2.71 -9.29
N ARG A 61 -27.85 -4.03 -9.24
CA ARG A 61 -28.02 -4.81 -8.01
C ARG A 61 -26.75 -5.57 -7.61
N SER A 62 -25.63 -5.34 -8.28
CA SER A 62 -24.37 -5.97 -7.91
C SER A 62 -23.91 -5.42 -6.55
N CYS A 63 -23.16 -6.24 -5.81
CA CYS A 63 -22.56 -5.81 -4.55
C CYS A 63 -21.63 -4.63 -4.77
N ALA A 64 -20.96 -4.56 -5.92
CA ALA A 64 -20.14 -3.41 -6.25
C ALA A 64 -20.90 -2.06 -6.28
N ILE A 65 -22.16 -2.06 -6.76
CA ILE A 65 -23.01 -0.86 -6.75
C ILE A 65 -23.62 -0.65 -5.35
N ILE A 66 -24.13 -1.71 -4.72
CA ILE A 66 -24.80 -1.63 -3.40
C ILE A 66 -23.84 -1.16 -2.31
N GLU A 67 -22.62 -1.66 -2.31
CA GLU A 67 -21.57 -1.27 -1.36
C GLU A 67 -20.88 0.05 -1.74
N GLY A 68 -21.28 0.71 -2.84
CA GLY A 68 -20.76 2.02 -3.24
C GLY A 68 -19.31 2.01 -3.77
N CYS A 69 -18.71 0.85 -3.96
CA CYS A 69 -17.35 0.73 -4.52
C CYS A 69 -17.30 0.97 -6.03
N HIS A 70 -18.46 0.96 -6.70
CA HIS A 70 -18.59 1.35 -8.08
C HIS A 70 -19.85 2.19 -8.26
N LYS A 71 -19.79 3.22 -9.10
CA LYS A 71 -20.90 4.17 -9.28
C LYS A 71 -21.70 3.95 -10.56
N LYS A 72 -21.18 3.17 -11.50
CA LYS A 72 -21.71 3.08 -12.86
C LYS A 72 -22.10 1.64 -13.21
N SER A 73 -23.39 1.35 -13.39
CA SER A 73 -23.86 0.04 -13.87
C SER A 73 -23.74 -0.10 -15.40
N GLY A 74 -23.74 -1.32 -15.92
CA GLY A 74 -23.69 -1.64 -17.36
C GLY A 74 -22.37 -2.27 -17.77
N GLU A 75 -22.06 -2.24 -19.06
CA GLU A 75 -20.81 -2.77 -19.61
C GLU A 75 -19.62 -1.93 -19.15
N ARG A 76 -18.70 -2.56 -18.42
CA ARG A 76 -17.50 -1.92 -17.88
C ARG A 76 -16.27 -2.71 -18.27
N LEU A 77 -15.27 -2.03 -18.80
CA LEU A 77 -13.93 -2.59 -18.96
C LEU A 77 -13.18 -2.38 -17.64
N LEU A 78 -12.81 -3.47 -17.00
CA LEU A 78 -12.16 -3.44 -15.69
C LEU A 78 -10.71 -3.89 -15.82
N MET A 79 -9.82 -3.17 -15.13
CA MET A 79 -8.48 -3.66 -14.79
C MET A 79 -8.54 -4.25 -13.39
N ARG A 80 -8.49 -5.58 -13.28
CA ARG A 80 -8.55 -6.31 -12.01
C ARG A 80 -7.14 -6.67 -11.56
N PHE A 81 -6.90 -6.75 -10.25
CA PHE A 81 -5.55 -6.95 -9.69
C PHE A 81 -5.60 -7.58 -8.31
N HIS A 82 -4.56 -8.30 -7.90
CA HIS A 82 -4.39 -8.67 -6.50
C HIS A 82 -3.90 -7.46 -5.71
N THR A 83 -4.39 -7.33 -4.48
CA THR A 83 -3.78 -6.44 -3.48
C THR A 83 -3.20 -7.29 -2.37
N PHE A 84 -1.95 -7.02 -2.04
CA PHE A 84 -1.28 -7.57 -0.88
C PHE A 84 -1.02 -6.42 0.09
N VAL A 85 -1.30 -6.60 1.37
CA VAL A 85 -0.86 -5.71 2.44
C VAL A 85 0.00 -6.53 3.39
N HIS A 86 1.30 -6.33 3.33
CA HIS A 86 2.29 -7.07 4.12
C HIS A 86 2.46 -6.41 5.47
N ASN A 87 2.62 -7.20 6.55
CA ASN A 87 3.21 -6.70 7.78
C ASN A 87 4.72 -7.00 7.78
N ILE A 88 5.52 -5.96 7.54
CA ILE A 88 6.99 -6.00 7.61
C ILE A 88 7.53 -5.51 8.95
N GLY A 89 6.64 -5.22 9.89
CA GLY A 89 6.96 -4.77 11.24
C GLY A 89 7.48 -5.90 12.12
N ARG A 90 7.67 -5.58 13.39
CA ARG A 90 8.25 -6.50 14.38
C ARG A 90 7.23 -7.10 15.33
N GLU A 91 5.99 -6.64 15.24
CA GLU A 91 4.88 -7.11 16.06
C GLU A 91 3.65 -7.36 15.19
N ASN A 92 2.70 -8.13 15.71
CA ASN A 92 1.41 -8.34 15.07
C ASN A 92 0.71 -6.99 14.86
N PHE A 93 0.19 -6.78 13.66
CA PHE A 93 -0.72 -5.67 13.39
C PHE A 93 -2.13 -6.06 13.83
N TYR A 94 -2.83 -5.17 14.53
CA TYR A 94 -4.23 -5.35 14.92
C TYR A 94 -5.04 -4.15 14.45
N PRO A 95 -6.12 -4.34 13.68
CA PRO A 95 -7.03 -3.24 13.42
C PRO A 95 -7.80 -2.85 14.68
N PRO A 96 -8.36 -1.63 14.73
CA PRO A 96 -9.31 -1.24 15.77
C PRO A 96 -10.47 -2.24 15.86
N VAL A 97 -11.03 -2.46 17.05
CA VAL A 97 -12.18 -3.34 17.20
C VAL A 97 -13.45 -2.57 16.82
N ALA A 98 -14.29 -3.14 15.95
CA ALA A 98 -15.52 -2.48 15.48
C ALA A 98 -16.48 -2.08 16.61
N ALA A 99 -16.53 -2.86 17.70
CA ALA A 99 -17.31 -2.53 18.89
C ALA A 99 -16.81 -1.27 19.63
N GLU A 100 -15.51 -0.97 19.56
CA GLU A 100 -14.89 0.18 20.23
C GLU A 100 -14.88 1.42 19.32
N SER A 101 -14.69 1.21 18.02
CA SER A 101 -14.57 2.28 17.02
C SER A 101 -15.52 2.06 15.84
N PRO A 102 -16.86 1.97 16.06
CA PRO A 102 -17.82 1.62 15.01
C PRO A 102 -17.84 2.62 13.85
N HIS A 103 -17.39 3.86 14.08
CA HIS A 103 -17.27 4.91 13.07
C HIS A 103 -16.15 4.66 12.04
N LEU A 104 -15.25 3.71 12.29
CA LEU A 104 -14.21 3.29 11.34
C LEU A 104 -14.66 2.13 10.45
N PHE A 105 -15.87 1.62 10.67
CA PHE A 105 -16.40 0.43 10.01
C PHE A 105 -17.71 0.71 9.30
N GLU A 106 -17.89 0.08 8.16
CA GLU A 106 -19.14 0.10 7.40
C GLU A 106 -19.69 -1.32 7.27
N TRP A 107 -20.99 -1.49 7.51
CA TRP A 107 -21.64 -2.78 7.34
C TRP A 107 -21.78 -3.11 5.85
N SER A 108 -21.25 -4.26 5.43
CA SER A 108 -21.54 -4.80 4.12
C SER A 108 -22.83 -5.66 4.16
N PRO A 109 -23.92 -5.23 3.52
CA PRO A 109 -25.12 -6.07 3.40
C PRO A 109 -24.89 -7.29 2.50
N CYS A 110 -23.90 -7.24 1.62
CA CYS A 110 -23.58 -8.31 0.68
C CYS A 110 -22.74 -9.43 1.30
N HIS A 111 -21.83 -9.08 2.23
CA HIS A 111 -20.92 -10.02 2.87
C HIS A 111 -21.31 -10.31 4.33
N ALA A 112 -22.33 -9.62 4.85
CA ALA A 112 -22.85 -9.78 6.19
C ALA A 112 -21.77 -9.65 7.29
N HIS A 113 -20.82 -8.74 7.08
CA HIS A 113 -19.84 -8.35 8.10
C HIS A 113 -19.45 -6.86 7.96
N PHE A 114 -18.75 -6.35 8.97
CA PHE A 114 -18.19 -5.00 8.94
C PHE A 114 -16.87 -4.96 8.17
N HIS A 115 -16.75 -4.04 7.23
CA HIS A 115 -15.49 -3.69 6.56
C HIS A 115 -14.86 -2.49 7.25
N PHE A 116 -13.54 -2.49 7.42
CA PHE A 116 -12.82 -1.27 7.81
C PHE A 116 -12.80 -0.27 6.63
N ASP A 117 -13.14 0.99 6.86
CA ASP A 117 -13.07 2.03 5.82
C ASP A 117 -11.67 2.69 5.79
N GLY A 118 -10.99 2.57 4.65
CA GLY A 118 -9.72 3.25 4.37
C GLY A 118 -8.48 2.37 4.56
N PHE A 119 -8.63 1.05 4.59
CA PHE A 119 -7.53 0.09 4.63
C PHE A 119 -6.66 0.15 3.38
N ALA A 120 -7.27 0.18 2.19
CA ALA A 120 -6.56 0.22 0.92
C ALA A 120 -7.18 1.26 -0.03
N LEU A 121 -6.34 1.82 -0.89
CA LEU A 121 -6.72 2.78 -1.92
C LEU A 121 -6.04 2.39 -3.23
N PHE A 122 -6.77 2.52 -4.33
CA PHE A 122 -6.27 2.23 -5.68
C PHE A 122 -6.51 3.43 -6.58
N ASN A 123 -5.46 3.94 -7.20
CA ASN A 123 -5.56 5.06 -8.14
C ASN A 123 -4.87 4.70 -9.46
N LEU A 124 -5.40 5.25 -10.54
CA LEU A 124 -4.74 5.26 -11.83
C LEU A 124 -4.50 6.70 -12.24
N TYR A 125 -3.25 7.05 -12.51
CA TYR A 125 -2.87 8.35 -13.04
C TYR A 125 -2.36 8.21 -14.46
N ASP A 126 -2.54 9.23 -15.28
CA ASP A 126 -1.78 9.33 -16.53
C ASP A 126 -0.29 9.61 -16.24
N MET A 127 0.55 9.51 -17.27
CA MET A 127 2.00 9.76 -17.15
C MET A 127 2.36 11.22 -16.79
N ASN A 128 1.37 12.13 -16.73
CA ASN A 128 1.53 13.50 -16.24
C ASN A 128 1.01 13.66 -14.80
N HIS A 129 0.84 12.56 -14.05
CA HIS A 129 0.36 12.54 -12.66
C HIS A 129 -1.07 13.07 -12.49
N ARG A 130 -1.90 13.08 -13.55
CA ARG A 130 -3.32 13.42 -13.41
C ARG A 130 -4.12 12.17 -13.08
N LEU A 131 -4.92 12.22 -12.02
CA LEU A 131 -5.79 11.13 -11.62
C LEU A 131 -6.88 10.90 -12.67
N VAL A 132 -6.96 9.69 -13.21
CA VAL A 132 -7.90 9.31 -14.28
C VAL A 132 -8.90 8.23 -13.87
N SER A 133 -8.59 7.40 -12.87
CA SER A 133 -9.53 6.45 -12.27
C SER A 133 -9.20 6.21 -10.80
N ILE A 134 -10.24 5.90 -10.02
CA ILE A 134 -10.18 5.64 -8.58
C ILE A 134 -10.91 4.33 -8.34
N GLY A 135 -10.26 3.41 -7.61
CA GLY A 135 -10.88 2.18 -7.14
C GLY A 135 -11.77 2.49 -5.93
N GLY A 136 -12.93 1.84 -5.83
CA GLY A 136 -13.88 2.18 -4.78
C GLY A 136 -13.91 1.26 -3.58
N LYS A 137 -13.16 0.16 -3.53
CA LYS A 137 -13.06 -0.64 -2.29
C LYS A 137 -12.03 -0.03 -1.36
N ARG A 138 -12.43 0.19 -0.11
CA ARG A 138 -11.54 0.73 0.93
C ARG A 138 -11.30 -0.17 2.12
N GLY A 139 -11.76 -1.42 2.11
CA GLY A 139 -11.33 -2.44 3.06
C GLY A 139 -12.25 -3.66 3.10
N PHE A 140 -11.70 -4.73 3.65
CA PHE A 140 -12.34 -6.01 3.93
C PHE A 140 -11.84 -6.46 5.32
N CYS A 141 -11.95 -7.74 5.65
CA CYS A 141 -11.39 -8.29 6.88
C CYS A 141 -9.86 -8.38 6.79
N ILE A 142 -9.16 -8.08 7.88
CA ILE A 142 -7.70 -8.07 7.93
C ILE A 142 -7.21 -9.40 8.50
N GLU A 143 -6.50 -10.21 7.72
CA GLU A 143 -6.12 -11.58 8.09
C GLU A 143 -4.74 -12.03 7.57
N ASP A 144 -4.30 -13.19 8.06
CA ASP A 144 -3.09 -13.87 7.60
C ASP A 144 -3.38 -14.75 6.37
N SER A 145 -3.55 -14.16 5.18
CA SER A 145 -3.89 -14.93 3.98
C SER A 145 -2.69 -15.70 3.40
N VAL A 146 -1.50 -15.12 3.42
CA VAL A 146 -0.30 -15.70 2.78
C VAL A 146 0.98 -15.36 3.53
N GLN A 147 1.79 -16.37 3.82
CA GLN A 147 3.14 -16.19 4.33
C GLN A 147 4.08 -15.68 3.23
N THR A 148 4.75 -14.56 3.48
CA THR A 148 5.62 -13.88 2.50
C THR A 148 7.09 -13.85 2.91
N ILE A 149 7.39 -14.06 4.19
CA ILE A 149 8.74 -14.19 4.75
C ILE A 149 8.84 -15.50 5.53
N TYR A 150 9.98 -16.19 5.40
CA TYR A 150 10.28 -17.43 6.10
C TYR A 150 11.50 -17.24 7.00
N GLY A 151 11.49 -17.81 8.20
CA GLY A 151 12.62 -17.73 9.12
C GLY A 151 12.31 -18.31 10.49
N GLU A 152 13.34 -18.44 11.34
CA GLU A 152 13.26 -19.05 12.67
C GLU A 152 12.28 -18.33 13.63
N HIS A 153 12.00 -17.05 13.38
CA HIS A 153 11.12 -16.22 14.22
C HIS A 153 9.83 -15.82 13.52
N ILE A 154 9.52 -16.40 12.36
CA ILE A 154 8.30 -16.12 11.61
C ILE A 154 7.41 -17.35 11.66
N SER A 155 6.16 -17.19 12.15
CA SER A 155 5.20 -18.29 12.20
C SER A 155 4.93 -18.82 10.79
N CYS A 156 4.95 -20.14 10.64
CA CYS A 156 4.52 -20.83 9.41
C CYS A 156 3.01 -21.12 9.39
N GLU A 157 2.32 -20.92 10.51
CA GLU A 157 0.88 -21.10 10.63
C GLU A 157 0.18 -19.74 10.73
N ASN A 158 -0.93 -19.60 10.02
CA ASN A 158 -1.79 -18.42 10.10
C ASN A 158 -2.44 -18.37 11.49
N LYS A 159 -2.57 -17.17 12.05
CA LYS A 159 -3.14 -16.92 13.38
C LYS A 159 -4.42 -16.11 13.30
N PHE A 160 -4.47 -15.17 12.36
CA PHE A 160 -5.57 -14.25 12.17
C PHE A 160 -6.47 -14.65 11.00
N ASP A 161 -7.75 -14.40 11.17
CA ASP A 161 -8.82 -14.62 10.20
C ASP A 161 -9.86 -13.49 10.32
N CYS A 162 -10.90 -13.49 9.49
CA CYS A 162 -11.94 -12.46 9.58
C CYS A 162 -12.64 -12.34 10.96
N SER A 163 -12.61 -13.37 11.81
CA SER A 163 -13.22 -13.37 13.16
C SER A 163 -12.25 -12.82 14.22
N ASN A 164 -10.96 -13.08 14.06
CA ASN A 164 -9.87 -12.58 14.88
C ASN A 164 -8.87 -11.85 13.98
N GLN A 165 -9.15 -10.58 13.69
CA GLN A 165 -8.42 -9.83 12.68
C GLN A 165 -7.03 -9.37 13.14
N GLY A 166 -6.10 -9.38 12.19
CA GLY A 166 -4.71 -8.97 12.37
C GLY A 166 -3.82 -9.50 11.24
N ILE A 167 -2.57 -9.06 11.22
CA ILE A 167 -1.54 -9.59 10.30
C ILE A 167 -0.26 -9.83 11.10
N GLN A 168 0.25 -11.06 11.08
CA GLN A 168 1.51 -11.43 11.71
C GLN A 168 2.72 -10.86 10.95
N PRO A 169 3.87 -10.58 11.62
CA PRO A 169 5.11 -10.30 10.92
C PRO A 169 5.44 -11.37 9.89
N GLY A 170 5.78 -10.96 8.67
CA GLY A 170 6.10 -11.87 7.58
C GLY A 170 4.90 -12.46 6.84
N TRP A 171 3.68 -12.12 7.25
CA TRP A 171 2.44 -12.45 6.54
C TRP A 171 1.91 -11.25 5.75
N ALA A 172 1.03 -11.53 4.80
CA ALA A 172 0.26 -10.53 4.09
C ALA A 172 -1.20 -10.93 3.97
N ASP A 173 -2.06 -9.92 4.04
CA ASP A 173 -3.46 -10.01 3.68
C ASP A 173 -3.58 -9.90 2.15
N LEU A 174 -4.19 -10.89 1.52
CA LEU A 174 -4.33 -11.00 0.07
C LEU A 174 -5.81 -10.85 -0.33
N TYR A 175 -6.09 -9.79 -1.08
CA TYR A 175 -7.33 -9.63 -1.82
C TYR A 175 -7.15 -10.06 -3.27
N PRO A 176 -7.66 -11.24 -3.68
CA PRO A 176 -7.49 -11.71 -5.04
C PRO A 176 -8.35 -10.90 -6.02
N ASN A 177 -7.93 -10.88 -7.28
CA ASN A 177 -8.49 -10.07 -8.37
C ASN A 177 -9.91 -10.50 -8.75
N VAL A 178 -10.35 -11.66 -8.28
CA VAL A 178 -11.70 -12.18 -8.46
C VAL A 178 -12.73 -11.50 -7.55
N LEU A 179 -12.28 -10.85 -6.47
CA LEU A 179 -13.19 -10.18 -5.54
C LEU A 179 -13.89 -9.00 -6.20
N ASP A 180 -15.15 -8.78 -5.80
CA ASP A 180 -15.87 -7.59 -6.17
C ASP A 180 -15.16 -6.34 -5.64
N CYS A 181 -15.13 -5.30 -6.48
CA CYS A 181 -14.47 -4.02 -6.25
C CYS A 181 -12.92 -4.07 -6.23
N GLN A 182 -12.32 -5.23 -6.52
CA GLN A 182 -10.88 -5.40 -6.63
C GLN A 182 -10.40 -5.04 -8.04
N TRP A 183 -10.76 -3.83 -8.48
CA TRP A 183 -10.53 -3.36 -9.84
C TRP A 183 -10.51 -1.83 -9.94
N LEU A 184 -9.97 -1.35 -11.05
CA LEU A 184 -10.14 0.01 -11.56
C LEU A 184 -11.03 -0.06 -12.80
N ASP A 185 -12.06 0.80 -12.85
CA ASP A 185 -12.85 0.98 -14.08
C ASP A 185 -12.04 1.84 -15.06
N ILE A 186 -11.77 1.26 -16.23
CA ILE A 186 -10.98 1.87 -17.31
C ILE A 186 -11.83 2.03 -18.58
N THR A 187 -13.15 1.95 -18.47
CA THR A 187 -14.09 2.02 -19.62
C THR A 187 -13.89 3.28 -20.47
N GLU A 188 -13.67 4.42 -19.83
CA GLU A 188 -13.55 5.74 -20.46
C GLU A 188 -12.09 6.22 -20.57
N ILE A 189 -11.12 5.32 -20.35
CA ILE A 189 -9.69 5.64 -20.38
C ILE A 189 -9.09 5.34 -21.76
N GLU A 190 -8.18 6.20 -22.22
CA GLU A 190 -7.43 5.97 -23.46
C GLU A 190 -6.66 4.65 -23.39
N ARG A 191 -6.69 3.92 -24.51
CA ARG A 191 -6.09 2.59 -24.60
C ARG A 191 -4.74 2.64 -25.29
N GLU A 192 -4.05 1.52 -25.24
CA GLU A 192 -2.75 1.31 -25.88
C GLU A 192 -1.63 2.23 -25.35
N LYS A 193 -1.71 2.60 -24.07
CA LYS A 193 -0.81 3.59 -23.45
C LYS A 193 -0.43 3.22 -22.03
N TRP A 194 0.67 3.82 -21.57
CA TRP A 194 1.16 3.72 -20.20
C TRP A 194 0.42 4.65 -19.24
N TYR A 195 0.24 4.16 -18.02
CA TYR A 195 -0.33 4.83 -16.87
C TYR A 195 0.51 4.54 -15.63
N ILE A 196 0.28 5.29 -14.56
CA ILE A 196 0.85 5.05 -13.24
C ILE A 196 -0.24 4.41 -12.38
N TYR A 197 -0.02 3.16 -12.00
CA TYR A 197 -0.88 2.48 -11.05
C TYR A 197 -0.35 2.66 -9.64
N GLU A 198 -1.19 3.16 -8.75
CA GLU A 198 -0.90 3.39 -7.33
C GLU A 198 -1.76 2.48 -6.46
N ILE A 199 -1.10 1.83 -5.51
CA ILE A 199 -1.75 1.16 -4.38
C ILE A 199 -1.23 1.83 -3.12
N CYS A 200 -2.15 2.20 -2.23
CA CYS A 200 -1.80 2.62 -0.88
C CYS A 200 -2.54 1.81 0.17
N SER A 201 -1.93 1.57 1.32
CA SER A 201 -2.57 1.17 2.57
C SER A 201 -2.70 2.37 3.51
N ASN A 202 -3.60 2.32 4.48
CA ASN A 202 -3.66 3.25 5.63
C ASN A 202 -3.52 4.77 5.31
N VAL A 203 -3.97 5.25 4.15
CA VAL A 203 -3.74 6.65 3.71
C VAL A 203 -4.32 7.70 4.67
N ALA A 204 -5.36 7.34 5.42
CA ALA A 204 -5.99 8.21 6.40
C ALA A 204 -5.34 8.12 7.79
N ARG A 205 -4.30 7.30 7.97
CA ARG A 205 -3.58 7.02 9.22
C ARG A 205 -4.50 6.56 10.35
N LYS A 206 -5.62 5.93 10.00
CA LYS A 206 -6.58 5.40 10.97
C LYS A 206 -6.01 4.21 11.73
N LEU A 207 -4.97 3.58 11.20
CA LEU A 207 -4.25 2.47 11.78
C LEU A 207 -2.91 2.95 12.36
N HIS A 208 -2.61 2.51 13.58
CA HIS A 208 -1.34 2.80 14.22
C HIS A 208 -0.29 1.75 13.84
N GLU A 209 0.82 2.20 13.28
CA GLU A 209 1.89 1.37 12.74
C GLU A 209 3.25 2.08 12.85
N ALA A 210 4.34 1.34 12.66
CA ALA A 210 5.71 1.80 12.90
C ALA A 210 6.15 2.90 11.93
N SER A 211 5.67 2.87 10.70
CA SER A 211 6.01 3.80 9.62
C SER A 211 4.79 3.99 8.74
N ASN A 212 4.54 5.24 8.33
CA ASN A 212 3.52 5.59 7.33
C ASN A 212 4.18 6.10 6.03
N THR A 213 5.49 5.86 5.87
CA THR A 213 6.31 6.42 4.77
C THR A 213 6.43 5.47 3.57
N ASN A 214 5.96 4.25 3.74
CA ASN A 214 6.07 3.10 2.83
C ASN A 214 4.69 2.51 2.48
N ASP A 215 3.64 3.26 2.79
CA ASP A 215 2.24 2.86 2.65
C ASP A 215 1.74 2.95 1.22
N CYS A 216 2.45 3.64 0.33
CA CYS A 216 2.08 3.81 -1.06
C CYS A 216 3.17 3.24 -1.98
N LYS A 217 2.73 2.56 -3.04
CA LYS A 217 3.60 2.09 -4.12
C LYS A 217 3.02 2.43 -5.47
N ARG A 218 3.89 2.85 -6.39
CA ARG A 218 3.54 3.23 -7.75
C ARG A 218 4.36 2.46 -8.76
N PHE A 219 3.69 1.96 -9.79
CA PHE A 219 4.32 1.22 -10.87
C PHE A 219 3.73 1.63 -12.22
N PRO A 220 4.53 1.66 -13.30
CA PRO A 220 3.99 1.83 -14.64
C PRO A 220 3.15 0.61 -15.03
N VAL A 221 1.96 0.85 -15.58
CA VAL A 221 1.07 -0.18 -16.12
C VAL A 221 0.65 0.18 -17.53
N TYR A 222 0.66 -0.80 -18.44
CA TYR A 222 0.19 -0.61 -19.81
C TYR A 222 -1.27 -1.04 -19.94
N VAL A 223 -2.14 -0.12 -20.35
CA VAL A 223 -3.57 -0.38 -20.61
C VAL A 223 -3.73 -0.78 -22.08
N PRO A 224 -4.11 -2.04 -22.39
CA PRO A 224 -4.25 -2.50 -23.77
C PRO A 224 -5.57 -2.06 -24.41
N ASP A 225 -5.66 -2.22 -25.74
CA ASP A 225 -6.96 -2.29 -26.38
C ASP A 225 -7.63 -3.65 -26.11
N VAL A 226 -8.86 -3.59 -25.59
CA VAL A 226 -9.70 -4.76 -25.27
C VAL A 226 -11.08 -4.54 -25.93
N PRO A 227 -11.36 -5.18 -27.07
CA PRO A 227 -12.66 -5.12 -27.71
C PRO A 227 -13.78 -5.54 -26.75
N LEU A 228 -14.96 -4.94 -26.88
CA LEU A 228 -16.13 -5.32 -26.09
C LEU A 228 -16.54 -6.76 -26.42
N ASP A 229 -16.32 -7.65 -25.46
CA ASP A 229 -16.74 -9.04 -25.49
C ASP A 229 -16.92 -9.50 -24.04
N LEU A 230 -18.18 -9.74 -23.63
CA LEU A 230 -18.53 -10.15 -22.28
C LEU A 230 -18.28 -11.64 -22.02
N GLU A 231 -18.10 -12.44 -23.08
CA GLU A 231 -17.88 -13.89 -23.00
C GLU A 231 -16.40 -14.25 -23.15
N ALA A 232 -15.57 -13.31 -23.60
CA ALA A 232 -14.13 -13.51 -23.70
C ALA A 232 -13.48 -13.72 -22.33
N PRO A 233 -12.49 -14.64 -22.25
CA PRO A 233 -11.69 -14.78 -21.03
C PRO A 233 -10.88 -13.52 -20.77
N ALA A 234 -10.57 -13.25 -19.50
CA ALA A 234 -9.78 -12.10 -19.12
C ALA A 234 -8.38 -12.11 -19.75
N LEU A 235 -8.00 -10.98 -20.35
CA LEU A 235 -6.71 -10.77 -20.96
C LEU A 235 -5.66 -10.51 -19.88
N LYS A 236 -4.78 -11.48 -19.65
CA LYS A 236 -3.70 -11.39 -18.65
C LYS A 236 -2.61 -10.38 -19.06
N TYR A 237 -2.09 -9.62 -18.10
CA TYR A 237 -1.09 -8.58 -18.34
C TYR A 237 0.19 -9.09 -19.01
N ASP A 238 0.70 -10.26 -18.61
CA ASP A 238 1.90 -10.84 -19.24
C ASP A 238 1.68 -11.17 -20.73
N LYS A 239 0.46 -11.59 -21.11
CA LYS A 239 0.07 -11.84 -22.49
C LYS A 239 -0.03 -10.55 -23.29
N VAL A 240 -0.48 -9.45 -22.67
CA VAL A 240 -0.48 -8.12 -23.29
C VAL A 240 0.93 -7.71 -23.69
N LEU A 241 1.86 -7.73 -22.73
CA LEU A 241 3.24 -7.30 -22.97
C LEU A 241 3.91 -8.14 -24.06
N LYS A 242 3.76 -9.47 -23.99
CA LYS A 242 4.30 -10.41 -24.99
C LYS A 242 3.72 -10.16 -26.38
N LYS A 243 2.40 -10.02 -26.52
CA LYS A 243 1.75 -9.79 -27.82
C LYS A 243 2.18 -8.48 -28.48
N ARG A 244 2.50 -7.45 -27.68
CA ARG A 244 2.92 -6.12 -28.14
C ARG A 244 4.43 -5.96 -28.27
N ASN A 245 5.22 -7.00 -27.95
CA ASN A 245 6.68 -6.92 -27.86
C ASN A 245 7.16 -5.78 -26.95
N ILE A 246 6.42 -5.50 -25.87
CA ILE A 246 6.82 -4.52 -24.86
C ILE A 246 7.84 -5.19 -23.95
N THR A 247 9.09 -4.73 -24.02
CA THR A 247 10.21 -5.26 -23.22
C THR A 247 10.78 -4.24 -22.24
N THR A 248 10.39 -2.97 -22.37
CA THR A 248 10.81 -1.88 -21.50
C THR A 248 9.60 -1.12 -20.97
N GLU A 249 9.71 -0.69 -19.72
CA GLU A 249 8.73 0.15 -19.05
C GLU A 249 9.27 1.58 -18.97
N PRO A 250 8.39 2.59 -18.97
CA PRO A 250 8.82 3.96 -18.73
C PRO A 250 9.31 4.15 -17.30
N GLU A 251 10.31 5.01 -17.13
CA GLU A 251 10.69 5.50 -15.82
C GLU A 251 9.61 6.46 -15.30
N LEU A 252 9.23 6.30 -14.03
CA LEU A 252 8.28 7.22 -13.39
C LEU A 252 9.02 8.48 -12.98
N SER A 253 8.54 9.63 -13.43
CA SER A 253 9.02 10.91 -12.91
C SER A 253 8.56 11.09 -11.46
N PRO A 254 9.35 11.78 -10.61
CA PRO A 254 8.90 12.20 -9.29
C PRO A 254 7.62 13.03 -9.39
N GLU A 255 6.80 13.04 -8.33
CA GLU A 255 5.63 13.90 -8.32
C GLU A 255 6.03 15.39 -8.39
N PRO A 256 5.22 16.24 -9.04
CA PRO A 256 5.36 17.68 -8.95
C PRO A 256 5.27 18.15 -7.48
N GLY A 257 6.42 18.44 -6.87
CA GLY A 257 6.53 18.88 -5.46
C GLY A 257 7.51 18.06 -4.61
N GLU A 258 7.86 16.85 -5.01
CA GLU A 258 8.86 16.03 -4.29
C GLU A 258 10.30 16.56 -4.46
N ILE A 259 10.55 17.34 -5.53
CA ILE A 259 11.89 17.80 -5.93
C ILE A 259 12.41 18.97 -5.07
N GLU A 260 11.59 19.64 -4.24
CA GLU A 260 12.04 20.86 -3.53
C GLU A 260 12.93 20.62 -2.31
N ASN A 261 13.05 19.40 -1.78
CA ASN A 261 13.82 19.14 -0.55
C ASN A 261 15.23 18.57 -0.76
N ASP A 262 15.54 18.00 -1.92
CA ASP A 262 16.83 17.30 -2.10
C ASP A 262 17.95 18.22 -2.65
N ASN A 263 17.58 19.33 -3.29
CA ASN A 263 18.54 20.30 -3.83
C ASN A 263 18.97 21.40 -2.85
N LYS A 264 18.31 21.57 -1.69
CA LYS A 264 18.76 22.50 -0.64
C LYS A 264 19.83 21.91 0.30
N ASN A 265 19.97 20.59 0.36
CA ASN A 265 20.98 19.93 1.20
C ASN A 265 22.30 19.58 0.49
N LYS A 266 22.42 19.85 -0.82
CA LYS A 266 23.66 19.60 -1.59
C LYS A 266 24.59 20.80 -1.73
N SER A 267 24.28 21.96 -1.14
CA SER A 267 25.18 23.13 -1.14
C SER A 267 25.51 23.60 0.27
N ASN A 268 26.56 23.01 0.87
CA ASN A 268 27.56 23.65 1.77
C ASN A 268 28.21 22.69 2.79
N VAL A 269 28.66 21.50 2.38
CA VAL A 269 29.76 20.84 3.09
C VAL A 269 31.07 21.22 2.42
N LYS A 270 31.62 22.40 2.75
CA LYS A 270 33.04 22.68 2.51
C LYS A 270 33.83 21.80 3.48
N ILE A 271 34.23 20.61 3.02
CA ILE A 271 35.23 19.80 3.70
C ILE A 271 36.52 20.62 3.69
N GLY A 272 36.84 21.25 4.84
CA GLY A 272 38.06 22.02 5.00
C GLY A 272 39.28 21.13 4.77
N LYS A 273 40.28 21.64 4.05
CA LYS A 273 41.55 20.94 3.73
C LYS A 273 42.27 20.31 4.94
N LYS A 274 41.90 20.67 6.18
CA LYS A 274 42.37 20.03 7.43
C LYS A 274 41.86 18.59 7.63
N PHE A 275 40.66 18.23 7.16
CA PHE A 275 40.08 16.89 7.34
C PHE A 275 40.74 15.83 6.46
N ILE A 276 41.19 16.21 5.25
CA ILE A 276 41.90 15.32 4.33
C ILE A 276 43.28 14.95 4.89
N SER A 277 43.97 15.89 5.54
CA SER A 277 45.27 15.62 6.17
C SER A 277 45.18 14.65 7.36
N ILE A 278 44.08 14.65 8.10
CA ILE A 278 43.86 13.72 9.23
C ILE A 278 43.55 12.31 8.72
N LEU A 279 42.76 12.18 7.64
CA LEU A 279 42.48 10.88 7.03
C LEU A 279 43.73 10.21 6.45
N ILE A 280 44.61 11.00 5.81
CA ILE A 280 45.87 10.50 5.26
C ILE A 280 46.80 10.04 6.39
N ALA A 281 46.92 10.80 7.49
CA ALA A 281 47.74 10.42 8.64
C ALA A 281 47.25 9.13 9.33
N LEU A 282 45.93 8.93 9.46
CA LEU A 282 45.33 7.73 10.03
C LEU A 282 45.54 6.49 9.15
N MET A 283 45.52 6.64 7.82
CA MET A 283 45.83 5.55 6.90
C MET A 283 47.32 5.15 6.93
N THR A 284 48.24 6.10 7.14
CA THR A 284 49.68 5.80 7.29
C THR A 284 49.99 5.06 8.59
N ILE A 285 49.28 5.37 9.70
CA ILE A 285 49.43 4.67 10.98
C ILE A 285 48.89 3.23 10.90
N LYS A 286 47.78 3.01 10.18
CA LYS A 286 47.19 1.68 10.03
C LYS A 286 48.07 0.72 9.21
N ASN A 287 48.82 1.23 8.22
CA ASN A 287 49.75 0.39 7.43
C ASN A 287 51.02 0.00 8.21
N ASN A 288 51.49 0.82 9.15
CA ASN A 288 52.67 0.48 9.96
C ASN A 288 52.37 -0.52 11.09
N LEU A 289 51.10 -0.72 11.46
CA LEU A 289 50.65 -1.71 12.45
C LEU A 289 50.35 -3.09 11.85
N ILE A 290 50.39 -3.24 10.52
CA ILE A 290 50.12 -4.50 9.80
C ILE A 290 51.43 -5.17 9.32
N GLN A 291 52.59 -4.54 9.50
CA GLN A 291 53.90 -5.07 9.12
C GLN A 291 54.89 -5.28 10.29
N SER A 292 54.42 -5.34 11.54
CA SER A 292 55.23 -5.75 12.72
C SER A 292 54.75 -7.06 13.30
#